data_AF-A0A4Y2CTL4-F1
#
_entry.id   AF-A0A4Y2CTL4-F1
#
_cell.length_a   1.000
_cell.length_b   1.000
_cell.length_c   1.000
_cell.angle_alpha   90.00
_cell.angle_beta   90.00
_cell.angle_gamma   90.00
#
_symmetry.space_group_name_H-M   'P 1'
#
loop_
_entity.id
_entity.type
_entity.pdbx_description
1 polymer ?
#
loop_
_entity_poly.entity_id
_entity_poly.type
_entity_poly.pdbx_seq_one_letter_code
_entity_poly.pdbx_strand_id
1 'polypeptide(L)'
;MEGLQRDLPSLSDQEIRDLCYEYIQDYCCFGSKFIRDMIITDIKNQFIYHYRLESFAEKRESSDAIFPYYGQPVDGPENGPVPGLWDIPIGDPKWFTEEKRSAEIPHTSRVVTCLTCNGTKTVCCPRCLGTGMAQCPRCSGSGKDGEDTRCSVCDGTGKTSCWVCNTTGMVICKTCSGNGRVKHQMQLDVTWKIHPGDFFTNTYTLPKLLLLEAEGKEIIRQEGQTVQPIHFEHNTILNEGSAALIAKHKSSFSDQKILAQKYCDIIEPVISRNAYFAAPENMLLAMLTDERCDIRTLAARRIVNAMEIDPDGNCVRRFIIPVVNFRATDYVDLNDRQACNVTPPIILRHMSSHELLQMMQDDVPMDGRDFIKFPSHTQAVERIVKLVTEASRKRVGPQNRDGFITATLKSRKKMPQFESKKDYKK
;
A
#
# COMPACT_ATOMS: atom_id res chain seq x y z
N MET A 1 2.96 -0.76 36.25
CA MET A 1 3.75 -1.56 35.27
C MET A 1 5.13 -0.91 35.14
N GLU A 2 5.84 -0.74 36.26
CA GLU A 2 7.11 0.03 36.32
C GLU A 2 8.31 -0.70 35.70
N GLY A 3 8.17 -1.99 35.35
CA GLY A 3 9.24 -2.81 34.77
C GLY A 3 9.37 -2.74 33.25
N LEU A 4 8.33 -2.35 32.51
CA LEU A 4 8.31 -2.49 31.04
C LEU A 4 9.23 -1.49 30.32
N GLN A 5 9.48 -0.33 30.93
CA GLN A 5 10.33 0.71 30.34
C GLN A 5 11.83 0.38 30.42
N ARG A 6 12.23 -0.58 31.28
CA ARG A 6 13.63 -1.01 31.43
C ARG A 6 14.09 -2.04 30.38
N ASP A 7 13.16 -2.70 29.69
CA ASP A 7 13.44 -3.76 28.71
C ASP A 7 13.04 -3.37 27.26
N LEU A 8 13.02 -2.07 26.98
CA LEU A 8 12.78 -1.57 25.62
C LEU A 8 14.02 -1.86 24.75
N PRO A 9 13.85 -2.50 23.58
CA PRO A 9 14.97 -2.85 22.72
C PRO A 9 15.66 -1.57 22.21
N SER A 10 16.86 -1.31 22.69
CA SER A 10 17.72 -0.27 22.13
C SER A 10 18.46 -0.83 20.93
N LEU A 11 18.47 -0.12 19.81
CA LEU A 11 19.31 -0.50 18.67
C LEU A 11 20.79 -0.32 19.07
N SER A 12 21.57 -1.37 18.92
CA SER A 12 23.02 -1.34 19.09
C SER A 12 23.70 -0.70 17.87
N ASP A 13 24.94 -0.23 18.05
CA ASP A 13 25.76 0.30 16.95
C ASP A 13 25.89 -0.72 15.80
N GLN A 14 26.03 -2.00 16.13
CA GLN A 14 26.14 -3.07 15.13
C GLN A 14 24.84 -3.26 14.35
N GLU A 15 23.69 -3.32 15.02
CA GLU A 15 22.38 -3.43 14.35
C GLU A 15 22.10 -2.23 13.44
N ILE A 16 22.46 -1.02 13.87
CA ILE A 16 22.33 0.19 13.04
C ILE A 16 23.20 0.07 11.77
N ARG A 17 24.44 -0.41 11.90
CA ARG A 17 25.34 -0.61 10.76
C ARG A 17 24.81 -1.69 9.82
N ASP A 18 24.30 -2.79 10.34
CA ASP A 18 23.74 -3.89 9.55
C ASP A 18 22.51 -3.42 8.75
N LEU A 19 21.59 -2.68 9.37
CA LEU A 19 20.46 -2.04 8.69
C LEU A 19 20.92 -1.04 7.61
N CYS A 20 21.97 -0.25 7.88
CA CYS A 20 22.54 0.64 6.86
C CYS A 20 23.15 -0.15 5.70
N TYR A 21 23.83 -1.27 5.96
CA TYR A 21 24.40 -2.13 4.92
C TYR A 21 23.31 -2.77 4.07
N GLU A 22 22.20 -3.22 4.66
CA GLU A 22 21.05 -3.75 3.95
C GLU A 22 20.43 -2.68 3.05
N TYR A 23 20.15 -1.49 3.59
CA TYR A 23 19.58 -0.38 2.82
C TYR A 23 20.42 0.00 1.58
N ILE A 24 21.75 0.05 1.70
CA ILE A 24 22.60 0.43 0.55
C ILE A 24 22.75 -0.68 -0.50
N GLN A 25 22.40 -1.94 -0.20
CA GLN A 25 22.47 -3.01 -1.20
C GLN A 25 21.55 -2.74 -2.39
N ASP A 26 20.45 -2.03 -2.16
CA ASP A 26 19.50 -1.62 -3.20
C ASP A 26 20.02 -0.46 -4.07
N TYR A 27 21.14 0.17 -3.69
CA TYR A 27 21.71 1.34 -4.38
C TYR A 27 23.13 1.08 -4.89
N CYS A 28 23.25 0.76 -6.18
CA CYS A 28 24.50 0.35 -6.84
C CYS A 28 25.68 1.34 -6.76
N CYS A 29 25.42 2.61 -6.46
CA CYS A 29 26.42 3.69 -6.44
C CYS A 29 26.88 4.08 -5.02
N PHE A 30 26.33 3.49 -3.97
CA PHE A 30 26.65 3.86 -2.59
C PHE A 30 27.87 3.07 -2.12
N GLY A 31 28.99 3.77 -1.87
CA GLY A 31 30.20 3.14 -1.32
C GLY A 31 30.01 2.81 0.15
N SER A 32 30.26 1.57 0.58
CA SER A 32 30.03 1.13 1.97
C SER A 32 31.07 1.65 3.00
N LYS A 33 32.09 2.38 2.53
CA LYS A 33 33.19 2.91 3.34
C LYS A 33 32.70 3.85 4.45
N PHE A 34 31.68 4.68 4.18
CA PHE A 34 31.16 5.59 5.20
C PHE A 34 30.49 4.83 6.35
N ILE A 35 29.80 3.72 6.09
CA ILE A 35 29.15 2.91 7.15
C ILE A 35 30.21 2.29 8.07
N ARG A 36 31.34 1.83 7.52
CA ARG A 36 32.43 1.26 8.33
C ARG A 36 33.16 2.32 9.15
N ASP A 37 33.46 3.47 8.53
CA ASP A 37 34.35 4.47 9.13
C ASP A 37 33.57 5.54 9.94
N MET A 38 32.23 5.54 9.90
CA MET A 38 31.39 6.46 10.67
C MET A 38 31.51 6.21 12.18
N ILE A 39 31.75 7.28 12.94
CA ILE A 39 31.75 7.27 14.40
C ILE A 39 30.34 7.66 14.87
N ILE A 40 29.65 6.73 15.53
CA ILE A 40 28.37 7.01 16.16
C ILE A 40 28.66 7.59 17.54
N THR A 41 28.36 8.87 17.73
CA THR A 41 28.67 9.60 18.98
C THR A 41 27.59 9.45 20.03
N ASP A 42 26.34 9.25 19.61
CA ASP A 42 25.17 9.12 20.48
C ASP A 42 24.06 8.38 19.73
N ILE A 43 23.34 7.48 20.41
CA ILE A 43 22.19 6.75 19.88
C ILE A 43 20.97 7.13 20.73
N LYS A 44 20.10 7.96 20.16
CA LYS A 44 18.83 8.32 20.79
C LYS A 44 17.74 7.41 20.25
N ASN A 45 17.38 6.39 21.03
CA ASN A 45 16.26 5.53 20.71
C ASN A 45 14.94 6.28 20.88
N GLN A 46 14.17 6.34 19.80
CA GLN A 46 12.78 6.77 19.84
C GLN A 46 11.89 5.55 19.59
N PHE A 47 10.82 5.47 20.36
CA PHE A 47 9.83 4.40 20.26
C PHE A 47 8.52 4.96 19.78
N ILE A 48 7.87 4.21 18.89
CA ILE A 48 6.49 4.44 18.52
C ILE A 48 5.66 3.31 19.11
N TYR A 49 4.56 3.67 19.77
CA TYR A 49 3.57 2.72 20.24
C TYR A 49 2.51 2.59 19.16
N HIS A 50 2.31 1.37 18.67
CA HIS A 50 1.28 1.00 17.72
C HIS A 50 0.20 0.21 18.46
N TYR A 51 -0.93 0.86 18.69
CA TYR A 51 -2.13 0.23 19.23
C TYR A 51 -3.00 -0.27 18.07
N ARG A 52 -3.07 -1.60 17.91
CA ARG A 52 -3.86 -2.26 16.88
C ARG A 52 -5.10 -2.88 17.52
N LEU A 53 -6.28 -2.39 17.15
CA LEU A 53 -7.57 -2.88 17.61
C LEU A 53 -8.26 -3.69 16.50
N GLU A 54 -8.67 -4.92 16.80
CA GLU A 54 -9.54 -5.71 15.94
C GLU A 54 -10.90 -5.86 16.62
N SER A 55 -11.97 -5.49 15.91
CA SER A 55 -13.35 -5.69 16.36
C SER A 55 -14.06 -6.70 15.49
N PHE A 56 -14.46 -7.81 16.10
CA PHE A 56 -15.22 -8.86 15.45
C PHE A 56 -16.72 -8.55 15.54
N ALA A 57 -17.35 -8.31 14.40
CA ALA A 57 -18.71 -7.82 14.32
C ALA A 57 -19.60 -8.77 13.51
N GLU A 58 -20.84 -8.90 13.98
CA GLU A 58 -21.90 -9.67 13.34
C GLU A 58 -22.90 -8.73 12.68
N LYS A 59 -23.20 -8.99 11.40
CA LYS A 59 -24.28 -8.34 10.65
C LYS A 59 -25.35 -9.37 10.31
N ARG A 60 -26.62 -9.01 10.51
CA ARG A 60 -27.78 -9.84 10.15
C ARG A 60 -28.67 -9.10 9.16
N GLU A 61 -28.98 -9.74 8.05
CA GLU A 61 -29.86 -9.23 6.99
C GLU A 61 -30.81 -10.31 6.52
N SER A 62 -31.93 -9.94 5.88
CA SER A 62 -32.87 -10.89 5.30
C SER A 62 -32.87 -10.82 3.79
N SER A 63 -32.94 -11.97 3.12
CA SER A 63 -33.05 -12.09 1.67
C SER A 63 -34.17 -13.06 1.26
N ASP A 64 -34.75 -12.85 0.08
CA ASP A 64 -35.74 -13.78 -0.48
C ASP A 64 -35.05 -14.96 -1.16
N ALA A 65 -35.55 -16.17 -0.90
CA ALA A 65 -35.07 -17.40 -1.52
C ALA A 65 -36.21 -18.23 -2.11
N ILE A 66 -35.94 -18.83 -3.28
CA ILE A 66 -36.90 -19.63 -4.03
C ILE A 66 -36.30 -21.02 -4.27
N PHE A 67 -37.02 -22.04 -3.85
CA PHE A 67 -36.62 -23.44 -4.02
C PHE A 67 -37.71 -24.25 -4.73
N PRO A 68 -37.36 -25.28 -5.52
CA PRO A 68 -38.33 -26.24 -6.02
C PRO A 68 -39.16 -26.88 -4.89
N TYR A 69 -40.45 -27.08 -5.11
CA TYR A 69 -41.33 -27.74 -4.15
C TYR A 69 -41.59 -29.19 -4.56
N TYR A 70 -41.22 -30.13 -3.69
CA TYR A 70 -41.34 -31.58 -3.86
C TYR A 70 -42.37 -32.21 -2.91
N GLY A 71 -43.13 -31.41 -2.15
CA GLY A 71 -44.05 -31.92 -1.14
C GLY A 71 -43.48 -31.93 0.29
N GLN A 72 -42.31 -31.33 0.51
CA GLN A 72 -41.73 -31.15 1.84
C GLN A 72 -42.67 -30.34 2.75
N PRO A 73 -42.62 -30.53 4.08
CA PRO A 73 -43.35 -29.67 5.02
C PRO A 73 -42.90 -28.21 4.85
N VAL A 74 -43.84 -27.29 5.05
CA VAL A 74 -43.64 -25.84 4.87
C VAL A 74 -44.04 -25.15 6.16
N ASP A 75 -43.13 -24.34 6.69
CA ASP A 75 -43.39 -23.54 7.86
C ASP A 75 -43.90 -22.15 7.46
N GLY A 76 -45.23 -22.04 7.31
CA GLY A 76 -45.88 -20.80 6.91
C GLY A 76 -46.34 -19.92 8.07
N PRO A 77 -46.90 -18.73 7.76
CA PRO A 77 -47.39 -17.78 8.76
C PRO A 77 -48.48 -18.34 9.69
N GLU A 78 -49.13 -19.42 9.30
CA GLU A 78 -50.11 -20.16 10.11
C GLU A 78 -49.52 -20.79 11.38
N ASN A 79 -48.20 -21.02 11.42
CA ASN A 79 -47.53 -21.69 12.54
C ASN A 79 -46.99 -20.74 13.61
N GLY A 80 -47.06 -19.41 13.39
CA GLY A 80 -46.62 -18.41 14.36
C GLY A 80 -46.23 -17.06 13.74
N PRO A 81 -45.96 -16.05 14.59
CA PRO A 81 -45.44 -14.77 14.14
C PRO A 81 -43.97 -14.89 13.70
N VAL A 82 -43.57 -14.13 12.68
CA VAL A 82 -42.18 -14.09 12.20
C VAL A 82 -41.28 -13.49 13.31
N PRO A 83 -40.22 -14.21 13.76
CA PRO A 83 -39.33 -13.71 14.81
C PRO A 83 -38.44 -12.56 14.31
N GLY A 84 -37.88 -11.77 15.24
CA GLY A 84 -36.86 -10.78 14.93
C GLY A 84 -35.56 -11.45 14.45
N LEU A 85 -34.79 -10.79 13.58
CA LEU A 85 -33.56 -11.38 13.01
C LEU A 85 -32.54 -11.81 14.07
N TRP A 86 -32.50 -11.11 15.21
CA TRP A 86 -31.59 -11.41 16.33
C TRP A 86 -32.10 -12.53 17.25
N ASP A 87 -33.39 -12.87 17.18
CA ASP A 87 -34.00 -13.95 17.98
C ASP A 87 -33.84 -15.33 17.33
N ILE A 88 -33.41 -15.36 16.06
CA ILE A 88 -33.17 -16.59 15.30
C ILE A 88 -31.80 -17.15 15.71
N PRO A 89 -31.72 -18.37 16.29
CA PRO A 89 -30.44 -18.95 16.64
C PRO A 89 -29.67 -19.33 15.38
N ILE A 90 -28.43 -18.87 15.30
CA ILE A 90 -27.43 -19.36 14.36
C ILE A 90 -26.23 -19.78 15.21
N GLY A 91 -25.63 -20.93 14.93
CA GLY A 91 -24.57 -21.47 15.79
C GLY A 91 -23.47 -20.44 16.07
N ASP A 92 -22.83 -20.54 17.23
CA ASP A 92 -21.84 -19.55 17.64
C ASP A 92 -20.66 -19.48 16.66
N PRO A 93 -20.20 -18.27 16.29
CA PRO A 93 -19.02 -18.10 15.47
C PRO A 93 -17.76 -18.36 16.30
N LYS A 94 -16.69 -18.77 15.63
CA LYS A 94 -15.36 -18.72 16.24
C LYS A 94 -14.86 -17.28 16.22
N TRP A 95 -14.47 -16.74 17.38
CA TRP A 95 -13.96 -15.37 17.46
C TRP A 95 -12.80 -15.14 16.50
N PHE A 96 -12.82 -13.97 15.85
CA PHE A 96 -11.83 -13.53 14.87
C PHE A 96 -11.64 -14.51 13.70
N THR A 97 -12.74 -15.12 13.23
CA THR A 97 -12.80 -15.88 11.98
C THR A 97 -13.90 -15.29 11.11
N GLU A 98 -13.54 -14.74 9.95
CA GLU A 98 -14.54 -14.20 9.02
C GLU A 98 -15.30 -15.35 8.35
N GLU A 99 -16.62 -15.29 8.38
CA GLU A 99 -17.47 -16.30 7.79
C GLU A 99 -18.86 -15.74 7.43
N LYS A 100 -19.60 -16.51 6.63
CA LYS A 100 -21.00 -16.24 6.30
C LYS A 100 -21.82 -17.50 6.48
N ARG A 101 -23.00 -17.37 7.08
CA ARG A 101 -23.96 -18.46 7.23
C ARG A 101 -25.35 -17.96 6.86
N SER A 102 -26.19 -18.87 6.39
CA SER A 102 -27.58 -18.58 6.06
C SER A 102 -28.50 -19.59 6.74
N ALA A 103 -29.66 -19.13 7.19
CA ALA A 103 -30.70 -19.96 7.81
C ALA A 103 -32.08 -19.57 7.28
N GLU A 104 -33.04 -20.51 7.32
CA GLU A 104 -34.44 -20.18 7.02
C GLU A 104 -35.04 -19.34 8.16
N ILE A 105 -35.77 -18.28 7.82
CA ILE A 105 -36.53 -17.51 8.80
C ILE A 105 -37.85 -18.25 9.09
N PRO A 106 -38.11 -18.65 10.35
CA PRO A 106 -39.33 -19.36 10.71
C PRO A 106 -40.60 -18.62 10.30
N HIS A 107 -41.63 -19.40 9.95
CA HIS A 107 -42.97 -18.93 9.60
C HIS A 107 -43.06 -18.00 8.36
N THR A 108 -42.04 -17.96 7.51
CA THR A 108 -42.02 -17.15 6.28
C THR A 108 -42.25 -17.95 5.00
N SER A 109 -42.33 -19.27 5.11
CA SER A 109 -42.33 -20.15 3.95
C SER A 109 -43.72 -20.31 3.35
N ARG A 110 -43.83 -20.25 2.02
CA ARG A 110 -45.10 -20.41 1.29
C ARG A 110 -44.90 -21.14 -0.02
N VAL A 111 -45.89 -21.95 -0.42
CA VAL A 111 -45.86 -22.63 -1.71
C VAL A 111 -46.67 -21.85 -2.73
N VAL A 112 -45.98 -21.32 -3.74
CA VAL A 112 -46.60 -20.55 -4.81
C VAL A 112 -46.44 -21.26 -6.16
N THR A 113 -47.32 -20.94 -7.09
CA THR A 113 -47.17 -21.37 -8.48
C THR A 113 -45.87 -20.81 -9.05
N CYS A 114 -45.10 -21.63 -9.74
CA CYS A 114 -43.85 -21.19 -10.36
C CYS A 114 -44.13 -20.14 -11.43
N LEU A 115 -43.73 -18.89 -11.18
CA LEU A 115 -43.94 -17.78 -12.12
C LEU A 115 -43.19 -17.98 -13.44
N THR A 116 -42.03 -18.64 -13.43
CA THR A 116 -41.23 -18.88 -14.64
C THR A 116 -41.93 -19.77 -15.67
N CYS A 117 -42.72 -20.75 -15.23
CA CYS A 117 -43.48 -21.64 -16.13
C CYS A 117 -45.00 -21.49 -16.00
N ASN A 118 -45.48 -20.57 -15.16
CA ASN A 118 -46.89 -20.43 -14.79
C ASN A 118 -47.57 -21.77 -14.44
N GLY A 119 -46.88 -22.65 -13.71
CA GLY A 119 -47.39 -23.97 -13.33
C GLY A 119 -47.32 -25.07 -14.40
N THR A 120 -46.94 -24.76 -15.64
CA THR A 120 -46.91 -25.72 -16.76
C THR A 120 -45.75 -26.72 -16.71
N LYS A 121 -44.82 -26.58 -15.74
CA LYS A 121 -43.65 -27.45 -15.51
C LYS A 121 -42.54 -27.37 -16.56
N THR A 122 -42.87 -26.94 -17.77
CA THR A 122 -41.94 -26.75 -18.88
C THR A 122 -41.87 -25.29 -19.32
N VAL A 123 -40.76 -24.89 -19.93
CA VAL A 123 -40.61 -23.58 -20.58
C VAL A 123 -40.11 -23.78 -22.00
N CYS A 124 -40.35 -22.78 -22.87
CA CYS A 124 -39.80 -22.79 -24.22
C CYS A 124 -38.27 -22.97 -24.14
N CYS A 125 -37.74 -23.88 -24.96
CA CYS A 125 -36.32 -24.10 -25.05
C CYS A 125 -35.63 -22.80 -25.48
N PRO A 126 -34.71 -22.23 -24.66
CA PRO A 126 -34.10 -20.93 -24.97
C PRO A 126 -33.22 -20.99 -26.23
N ARG A 127 -32.78 -22.19 -26.63
CA ARG A 127 -31.94 -22.40 -27.81
C ARG A 127 -32.71 -22.41 -29.14
N CYS A 128 -33.92 -22.94 -29.16
CA CYS A 128 -34.73 -23.05 -30.39
C CYS A 128 -36.03 -22.24 -30.34
N LEU A 129 -36.27 -21.52 -29.24
CA LEU A 129 -37.45 -20.68 -29.01
C LEU A 129 -38.78 -21.41 -29.24
N GLY A 130 -38.86 -22.68 -28.81
CA GLY A 130 -40.07 -23.48 -28.97
C GLY A 130 -40.18 -24.27 -30.28
N THR A 131 -39.30 -24.03 -31.25
CA THR A 131 -39.46 -24.64 -32.60
C THR A 131 -38.94 -26.08 -32.73
N GLY A 132 -38.17 -26.57 -31.75
CA GLY A 132 -37.49 -27.88 -31.82
C GLY A 132 -36.27 -27.91 -32.74
N MET A 133 -36.04 -26.86 -33.53
CA MET A 133 -34.94 -26.75 -34.49
C MET A 133 -34.01 -25.60 -34.10
N ALA A 134 -32.72 -25.87 -33.95
CA ALA A 134 -31.71 -24.86 -33.69
C ALA A 134 -31.02 -24.44 -34.99
N GLN A 135 -30.44 -23.24 -35.01
CA GLN A 135 -29.57 -22.81 -36.10
C GLN A 135 -28.43 -23.81 -36.27
N CYS A 136 -28.18 -24.22 -37.51
CA CYS A 136 -27.11 -25.17 -37.80
C CYS A 136 -25.77 -24.56 -37.36
N PRO A 137 -25.00 -25.22 -36.49
CA PRO A 137 -23.75 -24.67 -35.97
C PRO A 137 -22.66 -24.56 -37.05
N ARG A 138 -22.79 -25.32 -38.14
CA ARG A 138 -21.79 -25.35 -39.23
C ARG A 138 -21.96 -24.20 -40.22
N CYS A 139 -23.19 -23.93 -40.64
CA CYS A 139 -23.48 -22.90 -41.65
C CYS A 139 -24.14 -21.64 -41.05
N SER A 140 -24.35 -21.60 -39.73
CA SER A 140 -24.98 -20.48 -39.03
C SER A 140 -26.30 -20.03 -39.69
N GLY A 141 -27.15 -20.98 -40.06
CA GLY A 141 -28.45 -20.65 -40.65
C GLY A 141 -28.47 -20.39 -42.15
N SER A 142 -27.30 -20.29 -42.81
CA SER A 142 -27.23 -19.99 -44.25
C SER A 142 -27.67 -21.16 -45.14
N GLY A 143 -27.59 -22.39 -44.63
CA GLY A 143 -27.80 -23.60 -45.42
C GLY A 143 -26.64 -23.93 -46.38
N LYS A 144 -25.52 -23.20 -46.32
CA LYS A 144 -24.41 -23.34 -47.28
C LYS A 144 -23.06 -23.52 -46.56
N ASP A 145 -22.18 -24.37 -47.10
CA ASP A 145 -20.82 -24.62 -46.57
C ASP A 145 -19.75 -23.71 -47.23
N GLY A 146 -20.13 -22.67 -47.98
CA GLY A 146 -19.20 -21.79 -48.72
C GLY A 146 -19.81 -21.32 -50.05
N GLU A 147 -19.01 -21.34 -51.14
CA GLU A 147 -19.44 -21.06 -52.53
C GLU A 147 -20.54 -22.04 -52.98
N ASP A 148 -21.78 -21.73 -52.61
CA ASP A 148 -23.05 -22.29 -53.08
C ASP A 148 -23.28 -23.81 -52.90
N THR A 149 -22.42 -24.49 -52.15
CA THR A 149 -22.60 -25.91 -51.82
C THR A 149 -23.55 -26.10 -50.65
N ARG A 150 -24.54 -27.00 -50.83
CA ARG A 150 -25.53 -27.39 -49.81
C ARG A 150 -24.81 -27.84 -48.55
N CYS A 151 -25.12 -27.22 -47.41
CA CYS A 151 -24.50 -27.56 -46.14
C CYS A 151 -24.76 -29.03 -45.78
N SER A 152 -23.70 -29.79 -45.59
CA SER A 152 -23.71 -31.24 -45.35
C SER A 152 -24.29 -31.66 -44.00
N VAL A 153 -24.40 -30.73 -43.03
CA VAL A 153 -24.89 -31.02 -41.67
C VAL A 153 -26.38 -30.72 -41.51
N CYS A 154 -26.93 -29.79 -42.29
CA CYS A 154 -28.35 -29.43 -42.24
C CYS A 154 -29.08 -29.70 -43.56
N ASP A 155 -28.39 -30.32 -44.52
CA ASP A 155 -28.87 -30.55 -45.88
C ASP A 155 -29.56 -29.31 -46.46
N GLY A 156 -28.90 -28.15 -46.41
CA GLY A 156 -29.42 -26.92 -47.02
C GLY A 156 -30.54 -26.21 -46.25
N THR A 157 -31.07 -26.79 -45.17
CA THR A 157 -32.19 -26.20 -44.43
C THR A 157 -31.79 -25.05 -43.52
N GLY A 158 -30.49 -24.92 -43.22
CA GLY A 158 -29.95 -23.93 -42.27
C GLY A 158 -30.24 -24.27 -40.80
N LYS A 159 -30.99 -25.34 -40.51
CA LYS A 159 -31.39 -25.71 -39.15
C LYS A 159 -31.07 -27.18 -38.87
N THR A 160 -30.77 -27.49 -37.62
CA THR A 160 -30.58 -28.87 -37.15
C THR A 160 -31.48 -29.14 -35.95
N SER A 161 -31.71 -30.42 -35.65
CA SER A 161 -32.43 -30.82 -34.45
C SER A 161 -31.81 -30.18 -33.21
N CYS A 162 -32.64 -29.56 -32.38
CA CYS A 162 -32.15 -28.96 -31.15
C CYS A 162 -31.85 -30.07 -30.13
N TRP A 163 -30.57 -30.29 -29.83
CA TRP A 163 -30.15 -31.31 -28.85
C TRP A 163 -30.48 -30.94 -27.40
N VAL A 164 -30.74 -29.66 -27.10
CA VAL A 164 -31.10 -29.23 -25.74
C VAL A 164 -32.52 -29.66 -25.36
N CYS A 165 -33.44 -29.70 -26.32
CA CYS A 165 -34.83 -30.14 -26.11
C CYS A 165 -35.17 -31.44 -26.86
N ASN A 166 -34.19 -32.08 -27.52
CA ASN A 166 -34.39 -33.25 -28.37
C ASN A 166 -35.59 -33.10 -29.30
N THR A 167 -35.64 -32.00 -30.06
CA THR A 167 -36.73 -31.64 -31.01
C THR A 167 -38.10 -31.31 -30.43
N THR A 168 -38.31 -31.45 -29.12
CA THR A 168 -39.61 -31.18 -28.49
C THR A 168 -39.97 -29.69 -28.42
N GLY A 169 -39.00 -28.79 -28.58
CA GLY A 169 -39.19 -27.34 -28.42
C GLY A 169 -39.30 -26.87 -26.98
N MET A 170 -39.51 -27.77 -26.01
CA MET A 170 -39.73 -27.47 -24.59
C MET A 170 -38.62 -28.05 -23.73
N VAL A 171 -38.30 -27.39 -22.62
CA VAL A 171 -37.37 -27.91 -21.61
C VAL A 171 -38.01 -27.84 -20.23
N ILE A 172 -37.56 -28.71 -19.33
CA ILE A 172 -38.02 -28.70 -17.94
C ILE A 172 -37.69 -27.34 -17.32
N CYS A 173 -38.66 -26.74 -16.64
CA CYS A 173 -38.46 -25.47 -15.94
C CYS A 173 -37.43 -25.66 -14.81
N LYS A 174 -36.28 -25.00 -14.92
CA LYS A 174 -35.19 -25.12 -13.94
C LYS A 174 -35.57 -24.55 -12.58
N THR A 175 -36.31 -23.43 -12.53
CA THR A 175 -36.72 -22.75 -11.28
C THR A 175 -37.53 -23.66 -10.35
N CYS A 176 -38.41 -24.50 -10.90
CA CYS A 176 -39.23 -25.44 -10.12
C CYS A 176 -38.82 -26.91 -10.31
N SER A 177 -37.74 -27.16 -11.06
CA SER A 177 -37.29 -28.50 -11.46
C SER A 177 -38.40 -29.40 -12.02
N GLY A 178 -39.34 -28.83 -12.78
CA GLY A 178 -40.46 -29.58 -13.37
C GLY A 178 -41.65 -29.84 -12.46
N ASN A 179 -41.69 -29.28 -11.24
CA ASN A 179 -42.82 -29.48 -10.32
C ASN A 179 -43.98 -28.50 -10.56
N GLY A 180 -43.73 -27.36 -11.21
CA GLY A 180 -44.73 -26.31 -11.45
C GLY A 180 -45.04 -25.45 -10.21
N ARG A 181 -44.52 -25.84 -9.03
CA ARG A 181 -44.62 -25.09 -7.77
C ARG A 181 -43.24 -24.86 -7.18
N VAL A 182 -43.11 -23.75 -6.45
CA VAL A 182 -41.88 -23.38 -5.73
C VAL A 182 -42.22 -23.01 -4.29
N LYS A 183 -41.30 -23.31 -3.38
CA LYS A 183 -41.29 -22.82 -2.00
C LYS A 183 -40.58 -21.47 -2.01
N HIS A 184 -41.30 -20.42 -1.65
CA HIS A 184 -40.73 -19.10 -1.39
C HIS A 184 -40.53 -18.97 0.12
N GLN A 185 -39.37 -18.50 0.55
CA GLN A 185 -39.06 -18.30 1.97
C GLN A 185 -38.12 -17.12 2.14
N MET A 186 -38.13 -16.50 3.32
CA MET A 186 -37.08 -15.55 3.68
C MET A 186 -35.91 -16.31 4.32
N GLN A 187 -34.69 -15.89 4.00
CA GLN A 187 -33.46 -16.37 4.62
C GLN A 187 -32.83 -15.27 5.46
N LEU A 188 -32.31 -15.66 6.61
CA LEU A 188 -31.41 -14.85 7.41
C LEU A 188 -30.00 -15.07 6.89
N ASP A 189 -29.35 -14.01 6.45
CA ASP A 189 -27.93 -14.01 6.10
C ASP A 189 -27.13 -13.34 7.22
N VAL A 190 -26.23 -14.11 7.83
CA VAL A 190 -25.36 -13.63 8.91
C VAL A 190 -23.94 -13.57 8.39
N THR A 191 -23.33 -12.40 8.53
CA THR A 191 -21.94 -12.15 8.12
C THR A 191 -21.13 -11.72 9.34
N TRP A 192 -20.04 -12.45 9.60
CA TRP A 192 -19.06 -12.07 10.61
C TRP A 192 -17.81 -11.51 9.95
N LYS A 193 -17.38 -10.32 10.38
CA LYS A 193 -16.22 -9.61 9.83
C LYS A 193 -15.32 -9.07 10.92
N ILE A 194 -14.04 -8.93 10.60
CA ILE A 194 -13.04 -8.29 11.45
C ILE A 194 -12.80 -6.88 10.93
N HIS A 195 -12.99 -5.90 11.80
CA HIS A 195 -12.68 -4.50 11.52
C HIS A 195 -11.38 -4.12 12.21
N PRO A 196 -10.27 -3.97 11.48
CA PRO A 196 -9.00 -3.52 12.03
C PRO A 196 -8.97 -1.99 12.20
N GLY A 197 -8.21 -1.53 13.18
CA GLY A 197 -7.95 -0.12 13.42
C GLY A 197 -6.57 0.09 14.03
N ASP A 198 -5.86 1.12 13.57
CA ASP A 198 -4.49 1.41 13.97
C ASP A 198 -4.35 2.83 14.52
N PHE A 199 -3.75 2.94 15.69
CA PHE A 199 -3.34 4.19 16.32
C PHE A 199 -1.84 4.18 16.62
N PHE A 200 -1.15 5.30 16.33
CA PHE A 200 0.28 5.48 16.58
C PHE A 200 0.49 6.74 17.41
N THR A 201 1.38 6.70 18.43
CA THR A 201 1.63 7.86 19.30
C THR A 201 2.44 8.98 18.66
N ASN A 202 3.26 8.70 17.65
CA ASN A 202 4.18 9.68 17.06
C ASN A 202 4.10 9.71 15.52
N THR A 203 3.01 10.25 14.98
CA THR A 203 2.82 10.40 13.53
C THR A 203 3.44 11.69 12.96
N TYR A 204 4.06 12.53 13.79
CA TYR A 204 4.57 13.83 13.35
C TYR A 204 5.93 13.75 12.66
N THR A 205 6.69 12.68 12.90
CA THR A 205 8.05 12.53 12.38
C THR A 205 8.19 11.43 11.32
N LEU A 206 7.18 10.55 11.18
CA LEU A 206 7.27 9.38 10.31
C LEU A 206 5.96 9.11 9.56
N PRO A 207 6.02 8.82 8.24
CA PRO A 207 4.84 8.46 7.45
C PRO A 207 4.12 7.21 7.98
N LYS A 208 2.80 7.28 8.15
CA LYS A 208 1.98 6.17 8.67
C LYS A 208 2.13 4.86 7.87
N LEU A 209 2.29 4.95 6.54
CA LEU A 209 2.44 3.76 5.69
C LEU A 209 3.70 2.95 6.04
N LEU A 210 4.80 3.63 6.38
CA LEU A 210 6.04 2.95 6.77
C LEU A 210 5.93 2.29 8.15
N LEU A 211 5.12 2.85 9.05
CA LEU A 211 4.86 2.26 10.37
C LEU A 211 4.02 0.99 10.25
N LEU A 212 3.04 0.96 9.34
CA LEU A 212 2.23 -0.25 9.11
C LEU A 212 3.05 -1.44 8.58
N GLU A 213 4.18 -1.17 7.91
CA GLU A 213 5.09 -2.19 7.36
C GLU A 213 6.23 -2.55 8.34
N ALA A 214 6.42 -1.77 9.41
CA ALA A 214 7.53 -1.97 10.33
C ALA A 214 7.30 -3.20 11.22
N GLU A 215 8.37 -3.95 11.45
CA GLU A 215 8.37 -5.00 12.46
C GLU A 215 8.54 -4.36 13.84
N GLY A 216 7.63 -4.72 14.75
CA GLY A 216 7.68 -4.25 16.12
C GLY A 216 7.55 -5.39 17.14
N LYS A 217 7.88 -5.09 18.39
CA LYS A 217 7.82 -6.05 19.50
C LYS A 217 6.48 -5.90 20.21
N GLU A 218 5.69 -6.97 20.25
CA GLU A 218 4.46 -7.01 21.05
C GLU A 218 4.80 -6.91 22.53
N ILE A 219 4.15 -5.96 23.22
CA ILE A 219 4.34 -5.73 24.65
C ILE A 219 3.10 -6.11 25.47
N ILE A 220 1.91 -5.89 24.92
CA ILE A 220 0.65 -6.16 25.60
C ILE A 220 -0.35 -6.72 24.59
N ARG A 221 -1.10 -7.73 25.01
CA ARG A 221 -2.24 -8.27 24.28
C ARG A 221 -3.41 -8.45 25.22
N GLN A 222 -4.59 -8.05 24.78
CA GLN A 222 -5.84 -8.31 25.49
C GLN A 222 -6.92 -8.74 24.50
N GLU A 223 -7.80 -9.64 24.93
CA GLU A 223 -8.94 -10.14 24.17
C GLU A 223 -10.15 -10.29 25.09
N GLY A 224 -11.35 -10.01 24.59
CA GLY A 224 -12.60 -10.21 25.31
C GLY A 224 -13.82 -9.74 24.52
N GLN A 225 -15.01 -9.83 25.11
CA GLN A 225 -16.24 -9.29 24.47
C GLN A 225 -16.14 -7.78 24.24
N THR A 226 -15.56 -7.08 25.22
CA THR A 226 -15.13 -5.69 25.10
C THR A 226 -13.75 -5.56 25.70
N VAL A 227 -12.95 -4.65 25.14
CA VAL A 227 -11.63 -4.30 25.68
C VAL A 227 -11.69 -2.93 26.35
N GLN A 228 -10.85 -2.74 27.37
CA GLN A 228 -10.69 -1.44 28.01
C GLN A 228 -9.57 -0.64 27.33
N PRO A 229 -9.62 0.70 27.38
CA PRO A 229 -8.49 1.52 26.98
C PRO A 229 -7.23 1.13 27.75
N ILE A 230 -6.08 1.26 27.10
CA ILE A 230 -4.79 1.03 27.76
C ILE A 230 -4.57 2.11 28.82
N HIS A 231 -3.97 1.69 29.93
CA HIS A 231 -3.40 2.59 30.91
C HIS A 231 -1.90 2.38 31.03
N PHE A 232 -1.15 3.18 30.29
CA PHE A 232 0.31 3.23 30.33
C PHE A 232 0.74 4.49 31.09
N GLU A 233 1.47 4.29 32.18
CA GLU A 233 1.99 5.38 33.02
C GLU A 233 2.87 6.30 32.17
N HIS A 234 2.68 7.62 32.31
CA HIS A 234 3.41 8.66 31.58
C HIS A 234 3.24 8.68 30.04
N ASN A 235 2.29 7.94 29.47
CA ASN A 235 1.95 8.02 28.04
C ASN A 235 0.46 8.35 27.82
N THR A 236 0.13 9.63 28.04
CA THR A 236 -1.26 10.13 27.88
C THR A 236 -1.76 9.97 26.45
N ILE A 237 -0.88 10.14 25.46
CA ILE A 237 -1.22 10.03 24.03
C ILE A 237 -1.72 8.60 23.70
N LEU A 238 -1.03 7.57 24.17
CA LEU A 238 -1.46 6.18 23.97
C LEU A 238 -2.78 5.88 24.67
N ASN A 239 -2.95 6.37 25.90
CA ASN A 239 -4.16 6.16 26.69
C ASN A 239 -5.38 6.82 26.02
N GLU A 240 -5.26 8.08 25.62
CA GLU A 240 -6.31 8.82 24.90
C GLU A 240 -6.59 8.20 23.52
N GLY A 241 -5.54 7.84 22.79
CA GLY A 241 -5.66 7.22 21.46
C GLY A 241 -6.35 5.86 21.49
N SER A 242 -6.00 5.01 22.46
CA SER A 242 -6.67 3.72 22.64
C SER A 242 -8.15 3.90 23.00
N ALA A 243 -8.48 4.84 23.90
CA ALA A 243 -9.86 5.15 24.25
C ALA A 243 -10.66 5.69 23.05
N ALA A 244 -10.07 6.61 22.29
CA ALA A 244 -10.68 7.19 21.10
C ALA A 244 -10.92 6.13 20.01
N LEU A 245 -9.98 5.21 19.78
CA LEU A 245 -10.14 4.17 18.76
C LEU A 245 -11.20 3.14 19.16
N ILE A 246 -11.26 2.73 20.44
CA ILE A 246 -12.34 1.87 20.95
C ILE A 246 -13.70 2.55 20.79
N ALA A 247 -13.82 3.83 21.19
CA ALA A 247 -15.06 4.60 21.05
C ALA A 247 -15.46 4.76 19.57
N LYS A 248 -14.49 5.01 18.69
CA LYS A 248 -14.70 5.08 17.24
C LYS A 248 -15.31 3.79 16.71
N HIS A 249 -14.74 2.62 17.04
CA HIS A 249 -15.27 1.33 16.60
C HIS A 249 -16.71 1.10 17.10
N LYS A 250 -17.03 1.50 18.35
CA LYS A 250 -18.41 1.41 18.87
C LYS A 250 -19.41 2.24 18.06
N SER A 251 -18.99 3.38 17.51
CA SER A 251 -19.86 4.28 16.73
C SER A 251 -19.87 4.02 15.22
N SER A 252 -18.86 3.34 14.67
CA SER A 252 -18.66 3.23 13.21
C SER A 252 -19.49 2.13 12.56
N PHE A 253 -20.03 1.19 13.34
CA PHE A 253 -20.73 0.00 12.84
C PHE A 253 -22.14 -0.10 13.43
N SER A 254 -22.99 0.90 13.17
CA SER A 254 -24.34 1.00 13.75
C SER A 254 -25.31 -0.09 13.31
N ASP A 255 -25.06 -0.71 12.15
CA ASP A 255 -25.84 -1.82 11.59
C ASP A 255 -25.30 -3.20 12.00
N GLN A 256 -24.30 -3.24 12.89
CA GLN A 256 -23.62 -4.47 13.31
C GLN A 256 -23.51 -4.56 14.82
N LYS A 257 -23.41 -5.79 15.33
CA LYS A 257 -23.15 -6.05 16.75
C LYS A 257 -21.72 -6.51 16.93
N ILE A 258 -20.92 -5.75 17.68
CA ILE A 258 -19.58 -6.18 18.09
C ILE A 258 -19.72 -7.33 19.10
N LEU A 259 -19.16 -8.48 18.79
CA LEU A 259 -19.20 -9.68 19.64
C LEU A 259 -17.94 -9.83 20.49
N ALA A 260 -16.79 -9.44 19.92
CA ALA A 260 -15.50 -9.51 20.58
C ALA A 260 -14.56 -8.44 20.04
N GLN A 261 -13.63 -8.03 20.89
CA GLN A 261 -12.53 -7.14 20.55
C GLN A 261 -11.23 -7.71 21.10
N LYS A 262 -10.15 -7.50 20.37
CA LYS A 262 -8.80 -7.73 20.87
C LYS A 262 -7.91 -6.61 20.41
N TYR A 263 -6.86 -6.35 21.18
CA TYR A 263 -5.81 -5.46 20.73
C TYR A 263 -4.44 -6.07 21.01
N CYS A 264 -3.47 -5.67 20.19
CA CYS A 264 -2.06 -5.78 20.51
C CYS A 264 -1.45 -4.38 20.52
N ASP A 265 -0.60 -4.14 21.50
CA ASP A 265 0.25 -2.96 21.56
C ASP A 265 1.66 -3.40 21.21
N ILE A 266 2.23 -2.71 20.22
CA ILE A 266 3.51 -3.04 19.62
C ILE A 266 4.43 -1.83 19.74
N ILE A 267 5.69 -2.07 20.09
CA ILE A 267 6.72 -1.05 20.07
C ILE A 267 7.57 -1.21 18.82
N GLU A 268 7.57 -0.18 18.00
CA GLU A 268 8.40 -0.08 16.81
C GLU A 268 9.63 0.80 17.12
N PRO A 269 10.85 0.22 17.07
CA PRO A 269 12.07 1.02 17.15
C PRO A 269 12.23 1.80 15.84
N VAL A 270 12.42 3.12 15.94
CA VAL A 270 12.57 3.95 14.75
C VAL A 270 13.91 4.68 14.73
N ILE A 271 14.53 4.69 13.56
CA ILE A 271 15.74 5.47 13.29
C ILE A 271 15.32 6.74 12.58
N SER A 272 15.45 7.88 13.25
CA SER A 272 15.35 9.17 12.57
C SER A 272 16.59 9.37 11.71
N ARG A 273 16.45 9.29 10.38
CA ARG A 273 17.52 9.69 9.45
C ARG A 273 17.83 11.17 9.64
N ASN A 274 19.07 11.56 9.33
CA ASN A 274 19.45 12.96 9.36
C ASN A 274 18.57 13.78 8.39
N ALA A 275 18.23 14.99 8.80
CA ALA A 275 17.43 15.92 8.01
C ALA A 275 18.30 16.84 7.14
N TYR A 276 19.55 16.46 6.83
CA TYR A 276 20.48 17.36 6.13
C TYR A 276 20.01 17.78 4.73
N PHE A 277 19.13 17.00 4.09
CA PHE A 277 18.50 17.42 2.82
C PHE A 277 17.67 18.71 3.00
N ALA A 278 17.08 18.93 4.17
CA ALA A 278 16.32 20.13 4.53
C ALA A 278 17.22 21.24 5.13
N ALA A 279 18.55 21.13 4.99
CA ALA A 279 19.47 22.17 5.44
C ALA A 279 19.11 23.51 4.74
N PRO A 280 19.19 24.64 5.46
CA PRO A 280 18.80 25.95 4.92
C PRO A 280 19.48 26.28 3.59
N GLU A 281 20.76 25.93 3.45
CA GLU A 281 21.53 26.11 2.21
C GLU A 281 20.91 25.35 1.02
N ASN A 282 20.56 24.07 1.22
CA ASN A 282 19.95 23.22 0.19
C ASN A 282 18.55 23.73 -0.18
N MET A 283 17.77 24.16 0.80
CA MET A 283 16.44 24.72 0.56
C MET A 283 16.50 26.02 -0.22
N LEU A 284 17.44 26.92 0.10
CA LEU A 284 17.62 28.16 -0.64
C LEU A 284 18.09 27.93 -2.08
N LEU A 285 18.94 26.93 -2.31
CA LEU A 285 19.33 26.55 -3.67
C LEU A 285 18.16 26.02 -4.49
N ALA A 286 17.32 25.15 -3.90
CA ALA A 286 16.10 24.69 -4.57
C ALA A 286 15.14 25.86 -4.87
N MET A 287 14.94 26.75 -3.90
CA MET A 287 14.08 27.93 -4.05
C MET A 287 14.58 28.91 -5.11
N LEU A 288 15.90 29.11 -5.26
CA LEU A 288 16.48 29.94 -6.32
C LEU A 288 16.13 29.43 -7.73
N THR A 289 15.91 28.12 -7.86
CA THR A 289 15.57 27.47 -9.13
C THR A 289 14.07 27.20 -9.30
N ASP A 290 13.22 27.64 -8.38
CA ASP A 290 11.76 27.43 -8.43
C ASP A 290 11.15 28.18 -9.62
N GLU A 291 10.08 27.64 -10.21
CA GLU A 291 9.34 28.30 -11.29
C GLU A 291 8.61 29.57 -10.81
N ARG A 292 8.27 29.64 -9.53
CA ARG A 292 7.52 30.73 -8.90
C ARG A 292 8.45 31.90 -8.54
N CYS A 293 8.17 33.07 -9.11
CA CYS A 293 9.03 34.25 -9.01
C CYS A 293 9.19 34.79 -7.58
N ASP A 294 8.11 34.76 -6.80
CA ASP A 294 8.08 35.18 -5.40
C ASP A 294 8.99 34.32 -4.51
N ILE A 295 9.03 33.00 -4.74
CA ILE A 295 9.91 32.07 -4.00
C ILE A 295 11.38 32.29 -4.36
N ARG A 296 11.69 32.44 -5.66
CA ARG A 296 13.06 32.77 -6.09
C ARG A 296 13.54 34.09 -5.48
N THR A 297 12.68 35.11 -5.51
CA THR A 297 12.97 36.44 -4.94
C THR A 297 13.23 36.36 -3.44
N LEU A 298 12.44 35.56 -2.72
CA LEU A 298 12.63 35.33 -1.29
C LEU A 298 13.97 34.65 -1.01
N ALA A 299 14.35 33.64 -1.79
CA ALA A 299 15.63 32.96 -1.65
C ALA A 299 16.81 33.91 -1.90
N ALA A 300 16.74 34.68 -2.98
CA ALA A 300 17.79 35.63 -3.35
C ALA A 300 18.01 36.68 -2.24
N ARG A 301 16.93 37.28 -1.73
CA ARG A 301 17.02 38.25 -0.62
C ARG A 301 17.66 37.66 0.64
N ARG A 302 17.34 36.40 0.95
CA ARG A 302 17.91 35.69 2.12
C ARG A 302 19.40 35.40 1.94
N ILE A 303 19.81 35.01 0.74
CA ILE A 303 21.21 34.76 0.42
C ILE A 303 22.02 36.05 0.45
N VAL A 304 21.49 37.16 -0.10
CA VAL A 304 22.13 38.48 -0.04
C VAL A 304 22.34 38.91 1.41
N ASN A 305 21.29 38.80 2.24
CA ASN A 305 21.41 39.12 3.67
C ASN A 305 22.49 38.24 4.36
N ALA A 306 22.55 36.95 4.03
CA ALA A 306 23.59 36.07 4.56
C ALA A 306 25.01 36.44 4.07
N MET A 307 25.15 36.92 2.83
CA MET A 307 26.42 37.39 2.26
C MET A 307 26.88 38.70 2.94
N GLU A 308 25.96 39.57 3.32
CA GLU A 308 26.26 40.80 4.07
C GLU A 308 26.77 40.52 5.49
N ILE A 309 26.29 39.43 6.12
CA ILE A 309 26.69 39.04 7.48
C ILE A 309 28.10 38.39 7.51
N ASP A 310 28.48 37.63 6.48
CA ASP A 310 29.81 37.01 6.35
C ASP A 310 30.40 37.23 4.94
N PRO A 311 30.90 38.44 4.64
CA PRO A 311 31.36 38.80 3.29
C PRO A 311 32.58 38.00 2.81
N ASP A 312 33.42 37.50 3.73
CA ASP A 312 34.62 36.73 3.39
C ASP A 312 34.34 35.21 3.26
N GLY A 313 33.16 34.76 3.74
CA GLY A 313 32.80 33.33 3.79
C GLY A 313 33.67 32.53 4.76
N ASN A 314 34.21 33.19 5.79
CA ASN A 314 35.18 32.61 6.73
C ASN A 314 34.51 32.10 8.01
N CYS A 315 33.20 32.29 8.18
CA CYS A 315 32.50 31.75 9.33
C CYS A 315 32.47 30.22 9.29
N VAL A 316 32.80 29.61 10.43
CA VAL A 316 32.73 28.15 10.60
C VAL A 316 31.27 27.72 10.47
N ARG A 317 30.95 26.99 9.39
CA ARG A 317 29.62 26.40 9.18
C ARG A 317 29.34 25.39 10.29
N ARG A 318 28.40 25.72 11.18
CA ARG A 318 27.89 24.76 12.17
C ARG A 318 26.90 23.83 11.49
N PHE A 319 27.22 22.54 11.45
CA PHE A 319 26.31 21.50 10.98
C PHE A 319 25.25 21.22 12.05
N ILE A 320 24.10 21.87 11.92
CA ILE A 320 22.92 21.65 12.77
C ILE A 320 21.92 20.83 11.97
N ILE A 321 21.41 19.74 12.54
CA ILE A 321 20.34 18.95 11.93
C ILE A 321 19.06 19.80 11.98
N PRO A 322 18.47 20.16 10.83
CA PRO A 322 17.27 20.99 10.81
C PRO A 322 16.05 20.20 11.31
N VAL A 323 15.12 20.89 11.95
CA VAL A 323 13.82 20.31 12.33
C VAL A 323 12.93 20.32 11.10
N VAL A 324 12.48 19.14 10.65
CA VAL A 324 11.63 19.01 9.46
C VAL A 324 10.16 19.12 9.84
N ASN A 325 9.46 20.01 9.17
CA ASN A 325 8.00 20.09 9.24
C ASN A 325 7.37 19.08 8.28
N PHE A 326 7.04 17.88 8.77
CA PHE A 326 6.37 16.85 7.97
C PHE A 326 4.91 17.18 7.61
N ARG A 327 4.33 18.25 8.17
CA ARG A 327 3.01 18.76 7.79
C ARG A 327 3.06 19.75 6.62
N ALA A 328 4.26 20.07 6.14
CA ALA A 328 4.44 20.96 5.00
C ALA A 328 3.76 20.39 3.76
N THR A 329 2.87 21.18 3.16
CA THR A 329 2.24 20.85 1.86
C THR A 329 3.09 21.31 0.68
N ASP A 330 4.13 22.11 0.96
CA ASP A 330 5.09 22.64 -0.01
C ASP A 330 6.50 22.50 0.56
N TYR A 331 7.48 22.20 -0.30
CA TYR A 331 8.86 22.02 0.13
C TYR A 331 9.46 23.28 0.76
N VAL A 332 8.95 24.45 0.38
CA VAL A 332 9.42 25.74 0.93
C VAL A 332 9.07 25.87 2.43
N ASP A 333 8.14 25.06 2.96
CA ASP A 333 7.73 25.06 4.38
C ASP A 333 8.32 23.88 5.17
N LEU A 334 9.24 23.10 4.57
CA LEU A 334 9.87 21.92 5.19
C LEU A 334 10.74 22.24 6.40
N ASN A 335 11.20 23.47 6.55
CA ASN A 335 12.04 23.91 7.66
C ASN A 335 11.57 25.27 8.17
N ASP A 336 11.74 25.54 9.47
CA ASP A 336 11.43 26.83 10.08
C ASP A 336 12.27 27.94 9.42
N ARG A 337 11.55 28.77 8.66
CA ARG A 337 12.11 29.86 7.87
C ARG A 337 12.76 30.96 8.72
N GLN A 338 12.45 31.09 10.02
CA GLN A 338 12.96 32.17 10.87
C GLN A 338 14.08 31.71 11.82
N ALA A 339 14.06 30.44 12.24
CA ALA A 339 14.99 29.94 13.25
C ALA A 339 16.35 29.48 12.71
N CYS A 340 16.54 29.40 11.39
CA CYS A 340 17.73 28.83 10.80
C CYS A 340 18.80 29.88 10.48
N ASN A 341 20.01 29.71 11.05
CA ASN A 341 21.20 30.45 10.61
C ASN A 341 21.50 30.09 9.14
N VAL A 342 21.33 31.07 8.25
CA VAL A 342 21.61 30.92 6.83
C VAL A 342 23.07 31.30 6.59
N THR A 343 23.85 30.38 6.05
CA THR A 343 25.16 30.70 5.44
C THR A 343 25.01 30.80 3.93
N PRO A 344 25.74 31.71 3.26
CA PRO A 344 25.73 31.79 1.81
C PRO A 344 26.12 30.44 1.20
N PRO A 345 25.35 29.93 0.21
CA PRO A 345 25.71 28.70 -0.44
C PRO A 345 27.08 28.79 -1.11
N ILE A 346 27.97 27.81 -0.87
CA ILE A 346 29.36 27.85 -1.40
C ILE A 346 29.35 28.02 -2.92
N ILE A 347 28.39 27.36 -3.57
CA ILE A 347 28.20 27.40 -5.00
C ILE A 347 27.99 28.82 -5.53
N LEU A 348 27.42 29.74 -4.74
CA LEU A 348 27.17 31.13 -5.14
C LEU A 348 28.29 32.08 -4.71
N ARG A 349 29.40 31.60 -4.13
CA ARG A 349 30.51 32.44 -3.64
C ARG A 349 31.12 33.37 -4.69
N HIS A 350 31.01 32.98 -5.96
CA HIS A 350 31.57 33.71 -7.09
C HIS A 350 30.61 34.78 -7.66
N MET A 351 29.37 34.84 -7.19
CA MET A 351 28.37 35.81 -7.63
C MET A 351 28.22 36.93 -6.61
N SER A 352 28.05 38.15 -7.10
CA SER A 352 27.78 39.33 -6.28
C SER A 352 26.30 39.45 -5.90
N SER A 353 26.02 40.18 -4.81
CA SER A 353 24.64 40.48 -4.38
C SER A 353 23.83 41.19 -5.48
N HIS A 354 24.48 42.04 -6.28
CA HIS A 354 23.83 42.74 -7.39
C HIS A 354 23.42 41.78 -8.52
N GLU A 355 24.31 40.87 -8.93
CA GLU A 355 24.02 39.85 -9.95
C GLU A 355 22.87 38.95 -9.52
N LEU A 356 22.87 38.50 -8.25
CA LEU A 356 21.82 37.64 -7.71
C LEU A 356 20.44 38.33 -7.73
N LEU A 357 20.39 39.63 -7.40
CA LEU A 357 19.14 40.39 -7.41
C LEU A 357 18.67 40.73 -8.83
N GLN A 358 19.60 41.03 -9.74
CA GLN A 358 19.30 41.34 -11.14
C GLN A 358 18.68 40.12 -11.85
N MET A 359 19.19 38.92 -11.59
CA MET A 359 18.63 37.66 -12.12
C MET A 359 17.16 37.41 -11.74
N MET A 360 16.67 38.11 -10.70
CA MET A 360 15.31 37.96 -10.16
C MET A 360 14.37 39.11 -10.55
N GLN A 361 14.89 40.19 -11.12
CA GLN A 361 14.10 41.31 -11.66
C GLN A 361 13.59 41.03 -13.07
N ASP A 362 14.28 40.17 -13.81
CA ASP A 362 13.89 39.79 -15.15
C ASP A 362 12.93 38.59 -15.10
N ASP A 363 11.77 38.70 -15.75
CA ASP A 363 10.77 37.62 -15.91
C ASP A 363 11.25 36.55 -16.92
N VAL A 364 12.57 36.32 -16.93
CA VAL A 364 13.27 35.41 -17.84
C VAL A 364 13.04 33.98 -17.37
N PRO A 365 12.69 33.05 -18.28
CA PRO A 365 12.50 31.65 -17.93
C PRO A 365 13.82 31.02 -17.45
N MET A 366 13.72 29.98 -16.63
CA MET A 366 14.88 29.35 -15.96
C MET A 366 15.92 28.77 -16.93
N ASP A 367 15.53 28.48 -18.17
CA ASP A 367 16.40 27.98 -19.25
C ASP A 367 17.49 28.99 -19.67
N GLY A 368 17.30 30.28 -19.39
CA GLY A 368 18.27 31.35 -19.64
C GLY A 368 19.19 31.69 -18.47
N ARG A 369 18.99 31.12 -17.27
CA ARG A 369 19.74 31.48 -16.05
C ARG A 369 20.91 30.52 -15.78
N ASP A 370 22.12 30.96 -16.10
CA ASP A 370 23.37 30.22 -15.85
C ASP A 370 23.83 30.35 -14.37
N PHE A 371 23.11 29.76 -13.41
CA PHE A 371 23.52 29.77 -11.97
C PHE A 371 24.82 29.00 -11.70
N ILE A 372 25.16 28.06 -12.59
CA ILE A 372 26.45 27.39 -12.83
C ILE A 372 26.11 26.22 -13.77
N LYS A 373 26.71 26.20 -14.97
CA LYS A 373 26.74 24.98 -15.79
C LYS A 373 27.72 24.01 -15.14
N PHE A 374 27.26 23.20 -14.19
CA PHE A 374 27.98 21.97 -13.92
C PHE A 374 27.98 21.17 -15.23
N PRO A 375 29.12 20.64 -15.66
CA PRO A 375 29.16 19.79 -16.82
C PRO A 375 28.52 18.43 -16.49
N SER A 376 27.21 18.41 -16.24
CA SER A 376 26.40 17.19 -16.10
C SER A 376 26.44 16.34 -17.39
N HIS A 377 26.84 16.96 -18.51
CA HIS A 377 26.96 16.34 -19.83
C HIS A 377 28.24 16.76 -20.59
N THR A 378 29.39 16.92 -19.92
CA THR A 378 30.63 16.93 -20.72
C THR A 378 30.84 15.55 -21.32
N GLN A 379 31.43 15.49 -22.52
CA GLN A 379 31.92 14.24 -23.08
C GLN A 379 32.80 13.48 -22.08
N ALA A 380 33.52 14.16 -21.19
CA ALA A 380 34.28 13.54 -20.12
C ALA A 380 33.37 12.84 -19.08
N VAL A 381 32.32 13.51 -18.59
CA VAL A 381 31.35 12.92 -17.65
C VAL A 381 30.55 11.80 -18.32
N GLU A 382 30.12 11.95 -19.56
CA GLU A 382 29.47 10.88 -20.31
C GLU A 382 30.39 9.68 -20.55
N ARG A 383 31.67 9.93 -20.89
CA ARG A 383 32.68 8.86 -21.01
C ARG A 383 32.89 8.17 -19.67
N ILE A 384 32.94 8.90 -18.56
CA ILE A 384 33.07 8.31 -17.21
C ILE A 384 31.85 7.47 -16.88
N VAL A 385 30.63 7.98 -17.06
CA VAL A 385 29.38 7.23 -16.81
C VAL A 385 29.30 6.00 -17.71
N LYS A 386 29.66 6.12 -18.99
CA LYS A 386 29.73 4.99 -19.93
C LYS A 386 30.77 3.96 -19.50
N LEU A 387 31.97 4.39 -19.09
CA LEU A 387 33.05 3.52 -18.65
C LEU A 387 32.73 2.82 -17.32
N VAL A 388 32.07 3.53 -16.38
CA VAL A 388 31.53 2.97 -15.14
C VAL A 388 30.41 1.98 -15.44
N THR A 389 29.52 2.28 -16.39
CA THR A 389 28.43 1.39 -16.81
C THR A 389 28.95 0.14 -17.52
N GLU A 390 29.94 0.27 -18.40
CA GLU A 390 30.62 -0.85 -19.08
C GLU A 390 31.42 -1.71 -18.09
N ALA A 391 32.14 -1.08 -17.15
CA ALA A 391 32.84 -1.78 -16.07
C ALA A 391 31.88 -2.53 -15.15
N SER A 392 30.72 -1.93 -14.86
CA SER A 392 29.66 -2.53 -14.06
C SER A 392 28.99 -3.69 -14.82
N ARG A 393 28.65 -3.53 -16.10
CA ARG A 393 28.09 -4.61 -16.95
C ARG A 393 29.00 -5.84 -17.04
N LYS A 394 30.32 -5.65 -17.06
CA LYS A 394 31.28 -6.77 -17.01
C LYS A 394 31.19 -7.60 -15.73
N ARG A 395 30.45 -7.15 -14.71
CA ARG A 395 30.25 -7.81 -13.40
C ARG A 395 28.82 -8.21 -13.10
N VAL A 396 27.87 -7.81 -13.94
CA VAL A 396 26.46 -8.17 -13.77
C VAL A 396 26.29 -9.62 -14.22
N GLY A 397 25.67 -10.43 -13.37
CA GLY A 397 25.46 -11.86 -13.57
C GLY A 397 26.44 -12.74 -12.76
N PRO A 398 25.97 -13.86 -12.18
CA PRO A 398 26.79 -14.72 -11.31
C PRO A 398 28.10 -15.19 -11.96
N GLN A 399 28.04 -15.58 -13.24
CA GLN A 399 29.18 -16.12 -14.00
C GLN A 399 30.25 -15.06 -14.30
N ASN A 400 29.83 -13.84 -14.67
CA ASN A 400 30.74 -12.74 -14.97
C ASN A 400 31.45 -12.23 -13.70
N ARG A 401 30.74 -12.21 -12.58
CA ARG A 401 31.29 -11.87 -11.26
C ARG A 401 32.34 -12.89 -10.83
N ASP A 402 32.04 -14.18 -10.93
CA ASP A 402 32.96 -15.27 -10.58
C ASP A 402 34.21 -15.28 -11.47
N GLY A 403 34.04 -15.08 -12.79
CA GLY A 403 35.14 -14.96 -13.75
C GLY A 403 36.10 -13.83 -13.40
N PHE A 404 35.59 -12.65 -13.03
CA PHE A 404 36.47 -11.56 -12.62
C PHE A 404 37.18 -11.84 -11.28
N ILE A 405 36.46 -12.36 -10.27
CA ILE A 405 37.06 -12.68 -8.97
C ILE A 405 38.22 -13.65 -9.18
N THR A 406 37.98 -14.70 -9.96
CA THR A 406 38.99 -15.71 -10.31
C THR A 406 40.17 -15.10 -11.07
N ALA A 407 39.93 -14.24 -12.06
CA ALA A 407 40.99 -13.54 -12.80
C ALA A 407 41.82 -12.60 -11.90
N THR A 408 41.18 -11.92 -10.95
CA THR A 408 41.83 -11.00 -10.02
C THR A 408 42.68 -11.73 -8.99
N LEU A 409 42.17 -12.85 -8.46
CA LEU A 409 42.94 -13.71 -7.57
C LEU A 409 44.15 -14.31 -8.30
N LYS A 410 44.00 -14.74 -9.57
CA LYS A 410 45.12 -15.20 -10.40
C LYS A 410 46.12 -14.09 -10.70
N SER A 411 45.67 -12.87 -10.97
CA SER A 411 46.53 -11.70 -11.19
C SER A 411 47.31 -11.31 -9.92
N ARG A 412 46.64 -11.26 -8.77
CA ARG A 412 47.27 -10.98 -7.47
C ARG A 412 48.31 -12.03 -7.08
N LYS A 413 48.09 -13.31 -7.42
CA LYS A 413 49.10 -14.38 -7.24
C LYS A 413 50.32 -14.22 -8.15
N LYS A 414 50.19 -13.51 -9.28
CA LYS A 414 51.29 -13.24 -10.22
C LYS A 414 52.01 -11.92 -9.93
N MET A 415 51.41 -11.02 -9.15
CA MET A 415 52.06 -9.77 -8.77
C MET A 415 53.08 -10.05 -7.65
N PRO A 416 54.30 -9.51 -7.75
CA PRO A 416 55.25 -9.55 -6.66
C PRO A 416 54.66 -8.84 -5.43
N GLN A 417 54.80 -9.45 -4.27
CA GLN A 417 54.52 -8.78 -3.00
C GLN A 417 55.73 -7.93 -2.63
N PHE A 418 55.48 -6.67 -2.27
CA PHE A 418 56.48 -5.72 -1.84
C PHE A 418 56.15 -5.27 -0.43
N GLU A 419 57.16 -5.21 0.44
CA GLU A 419 56.98 -4.77 1.83
C GLU A 419 56.93 -3.25 1.96
N SER A 420 57.51 -2.51 1.00
CA SER A 420 57.48 -1.07 0.97
C SER A 420 57.25 -0.48 -0.43
N LYS A 421 56.71 0.74 -0.49
CA LYS A 421 56.57 1.49 -1.75
C LYS A 421 57.90 1.76 -2.47
N LYS A 422 59.04 1.65 -1.79
CA LYS A 422 60.38 1.87 -2.37
C LYS A 422 60.86 0.68 -3.21
N ASP A 423 60.26 -0.49 -3.03
CA ASP A 423 60.62 -1.71 -3.75
C ASP A 423 60.01 -1.75 -5.17
N TYR A 424 59.13 -0.80 -5.47
CA TYR A 424 58.54 -0.61 -6.78
C TYR A 424 59.54 0.12 -7.70
N LYS A 425 60.33 -0.63 -8.46
CA LYS A 425 61.17 -0.05 -9.54
C LYS A 425 60.26 0.31 -10.73
N LYS A 426 60.36 1.57 -11.16
CA LYS A 426 59.56 2.15 -12.24
C LYS A 426 59.90 1.57 -13.60
#